data_AF-A0A3B9YSX8-F1
#
_entry.id   AF-A0A3B9YSX8-F1
#
_cell.length_a   1.000
_cell.length_b   1.000
_cell.length_c   1.000
_cell.angle_alpha   90.00
_cell.angle_beta   90.00
_cell.angle_gamma   90.00
#
_symmetry.space_group_name_H-M   'P 1'
#
loop_
_entity.id
_entity.type
_entity.pdbx_description
1 polymer ?
#
loop_
_entity_poly.entity_id
_entity_poly.type
_entity_poly.pdbx_seq_one_letter_code
_entity_poly.pdbx_strand_id
1 'polypeptide(L)'
;VGARSPSIRAADIAPVRSFSYKARDGMDIPAYLTTPPGGGKALPLVVVPHGGPWSRDNASFDNWAQFLATRGYAVLQPNFRGSTGYGTAFEQAGKFQWGLKMQD
;
A
#
# COMPACT_ATOMS: atom_id res chain seq x y z
N VAL A 1 -0.94 -12.65 -11.98
CA VAL A 1 -0.22 -11.91 -13.03
C VAL A 1 -0.04 -12.77 -14.28
N GLY A 2 0.68 -13.89 -14.22
CA GLY A 2 0.99 -14.75 -15.40
C GLY A 2 -0.15 -15.01 -16.39
N ALA A 3 -1.24 -15.68 -15.98
CA ALA A 3 -2.35 -16.01 -16.89
C ALA A 3 -3.14 -14.79 -17.41
N ARG A 4 -3.07 -13.64 -16.72
CA ARG A 4 -3.79 -12.41 -17.10
C ARG A 4 -2.92 -11.42 -17.87
N SER A 5 -1.60 -11.59 -17.84
CA SER A 5 -0.62 -10.69 -18.47
C SER A 5 0.63 -11.49 -18.85
N PRO A 6 0.56 -12.30 -19.93
CA PRO A 6 1.60 -13.25 -20.30
C PRO A 6 2.94 -12.61 -20.70
N SER A 7 2.94 -11.31 -21.03
CA SER A 7 4.15 -10.55 -21.33
C SER A 7 4.95 -10.12 -20.11
N ILE A 8 4.40 -10.21 -18.88
CA ILE A 8 5.09 -9.83 -17.65
C ILE A 8 5.82 -11.05 -17.10
N ARG A 9 7.15 -11.01 -17.10
CA ARG A 9 7.98 -12.07 -16.51
C ARG A 9 8.00 -11.92 -14.99
N ALA A 10 8.12 -13.04 -14.27
CA ALA A 10 8.19 -13.02 -12.80
C ALA A 10 9.35 -12.16 -12.27
N ALA A 11 10.49 -12.14 -12.98
CA ALA A 11 11.65 -11.32 -12.61
C ALA A 11 11.41 -9.80 -12.73
N ASP A 12 10.42 -9.39 -13.51
CA ASP A 12 10.07 -7.98 -13.69
C ASP A 12 9.04 -7.49 -12.65
N ILE A 13 8.51 -8.40 -11.81
CA ILE A 13 7.55 -8.07 -10.76
C ILE A 13 8.30 -7.51 -9.55
N ALA A 14 7.96 -6.28 -9.18
CA ALA A 14 8.49 -5.62 -8.00
C ALA A 14 8.02 -6.36 -6.72
N PRO A 15 8.92 -6.69 -5.78
CA PRO A 15 8.56 -7.35 -4.54
C PRO A 15 7.69 -6.43 -3.67
N VAL A 16 6.66 -7.01 -3.04
CA VAL A 16 5.75 -6.36 -2.10
C VAL A 16 6.01 -6.89 -0.70
N ARG A 17 6.17 -6.00 0.29
CA ARG A 17 6.35 -6.37 1.70
C ARG A 17 5.26 -5.75 2.56
N SER A 18 4.64 -6.55 3.41
CA SER A 18 3.74 -6.05 4.46
C SER A 18 4.53 -5.55 5.67
N PHE A 19 4.09 -4.45 6.25
CA PHE A 19 4.57 -3.97 7.55
C PHE A 19 3.49 -3.11 8.21
N SER A 20 3.71 -2.71 9.45
CA SER A 20 2.85 -1.72 10.14
C SER A 20 3.70 -0.57 10.66
N TYR A 21 3.13 0.63 10.68
CA TYR A 21 3.73 1.81 11.30
C TYR A 21 2.75 2.48 12.26
N LYS A 22 3.25 3.36 13.12
CA LYS A 22 2.43 4.09 14.07
C LYS A 22 1.94 5.39 13.44
N ALA A 23 0.62 5.60 13.43
CA ALA A 23 0.01 6.90 13.21
C ALA A 23 0.36 7.86 14.35
N ARG A 24 0.07 9.15 14.17
CA ARG A 24 0.36 10.20 15.16
C ARG A 24 -0.26 9.95 16.54
N ASP A 25 -1.38 9.25 16.59
CA ASP A 25 -2.08 8.87 17.82
C ASP A 25 -1.72 7.47 18.35
N GLY A 26 -0.69 6.84 17.80
CA GLY A 26 -0.18 5.53 18.23
C GLY A 26 -0.94 4.33 17.67
N MET A 27 -1.96 4.54 16.83
CA MET A 27 -2.65 3.46 16.14
C MET A 27 -1.71 2.77 15.15
N ASP A 28 -1.69 1.44 15.15
CA ASP A 28 -0.96 0.66 14.12
C ASP A 28 -1.69 0.74 12.79
N ILE A 29 -1.02 1.24 11.76
CA ILE A 29 -1.50 1.30 10.38
C ILE A 29 -0.80 0.21 9.58
N PRO A 30 -1.53 -0.82 9.12
CA PRO A 30 -1.01 -1.81 8.19
C PRO A 30 -0.71 -1.16 6.85
N ALA A 31 0.38 -1.56 6.21
CA ALA A 31 0.77 -1.03 4.91
C ALA A 31 1.53 -2.06 4.07
N TYR A 32 1.58 -1.79 2.77
CA TYR A 32 2.42 -2.50 1.82
C TYR A 32 3.47 -1.57 1.25
N LEU A 33 4.70 -2.07 1.15
CA LEU A 33 5.82 -1.40 0.51
C LEU A 33 6.26 -2.20 -0.70
N THR A 34 6.11 -1.61 -1.88
CA THR A 34 6.62 -2.15 -3.14
C THR A 34 7.90 -1.41 -3.51
N THR A 35 8.97 -2.16 -3.79
CA THR A 35 10.29 -1.57 -4.13
C THR A 35 10.78 -2.05 -5.50
N PRO A 36 11.67 -1.30 -6.18
CA PRO A 36 12.15 -1.68 -7.50
C PRO A 36 12.72 -3.11 -7.55
N PRO A 37 12.51 -3.86 -8.66
CA PRO A 37 13.20 -5.12 -8.89
C PRO A 37 14.72 -4.93 -8.81
N GLY A 38 15.42 -5.79 -8.08
CA GLY A 38 16.86 -5.64 -7.82
C GLY A 38 17.22 -4.69 -6.66
N GLY A 39 16.22 -4.04 -6.04
CA GLY A 39 16.40 -3.21 -4.86
C GLY A 39 16.94 -1.80 -5.16
N GLY A 40 17.46 -1.14 -4.12
CA GLY A 40 18.01 0.21 -4.19
C GLY A 40 18.19 0.84 -2.82
N LYS A 41 18.88 1.97 -2.76
CA LYS A 41 19.10 2.76 -1.53
C LYS A 41 18.57 4.18 -1.73
N ALA A 42 18.05 4.79 -0.67
CA ALA A 42 17.54 6.17 -0.68
C ALA A 42 16.58 6.47 -1.85
N LEU A 43 15.63 5.56 -2.08
CA LEU A 43 14.68 5.67 -3.19
C LEU A 43 13.68 6.81 -2.93
N PRO A 44 13.28 7.58 -3.96
CA PRO A 44 12.14 8.47 -3.85
C PRO A 44 10.88 7.67 -3.51
N LEU A 45 10.09 8.15 -2.55
CA LEU A 45 8.89 7.48 -2.07
C LEU A 45 7.64 8.14 -2.65
N VAL A 46 6.72 7.34 -3.17
CA VAL A 46 5.35 7.76 -3.53
C VAL A 46 4.37 7.06 -2.62
N VAL A 47 3.44 7.81 -2.03
CA VAL A 47 2.33 7.24 -1.25
C VAL A 47 1.12 7.13 -2.17
N VAL A 48 0.57 5.92 -2.28
CA VAL A 48 -0.59 5.60 -3.12
C VAL A 48 -1.69 5.07 -2.21
N PRO A 49 -2.52 5.94 -1.63
CA PRO A 49 -3.66 5.49 -0.83
C PRO A 49 -4.74 4.90 -1.75
N HIS A 50 -5.34 3.79 -1.34
CA HIS A 50 -6.47 3.21 -2.06
C HIS A 50 -7.75 4.07 -1.93
N GLY A 51 -8.70 3.85 -2.85
CA GLY A 51 -10.04 4.47 -2.79
C GLY A 51 -10.99 3.78 -1.79
N GLY A 52 -12.26 4.19 -1.77
CA GLY A 52 -13.27 3.63 -0.88
C GLY A 52 -13.95 4.73 -0.06
N PRO A 53 -13.80 4.77 1.27
CA PRO A 53 -12.67 4.27 2.06
C PRO A 53 -12.80 2.83 2.60
N TRP A 54 -13.98 2.21 2.49
CA TRP A 54 -14.23 0.84 2.96
C TRP A 54 -13.69 -0.21 1.98
N SER A 55 -12.37 -0.17 1.78
CA SER A 55 -11.61 -1.12 0.96
C SER A 55 -10.28 -1.39 1.66
N ARG A 56 -9.43 -2.23 1.05
CA ARG A 56 -8.03 -2.37 1.44
C ARG A 56 -7.19 -2.72 0.24
N ASP A 57 -5.93 -2.31 0.28
CA ASP A 57 -4.88 -2.95 -0.47
C ASP A 57 -4.49 -4.28 0.19
N ASN A 58 -3.89 -5.16 -0.60
CA ASN A 58 -3.42 -6.46 -0.16
C ASN A 58 -2.07 -6.77 -0.84
N ALA A 59 -1.42 -7.85 -0.42
CA ALA A 59 -0.14 -8.29 -0.98
C ALA A 59 -0.29 -8.93 -2.38
N SER A 60 -0.99 -8.27 -3.31
CA SER A 60 -1.13 -8.71 -4.69
C SER A 60 -0.53 -7.71 -5.67
N PHE A 61 -0.61 -8.06 -6.95
CA PHE A 61 -0.12 -7.20 -8.01
C PHE A 61 -1.04 -6.00 -8.19
N ASP A 62 -0.54 -4.82 -7.86
CA ASP A 62 -1.19 -3.54 -8.12
C ASP A 62 -0.50 -2.82 -9.29
N ASN A 63 -1.29 -2.36 -10.27
CA ASN A 63 -0.76 -1.76 -11.49
C ASN A 63 0.03 -0.46 -11.23
N TRP A 64 -0.45 0.38 -10.30
CA TRP A 64 0.21 1.66 -9.99
C TRP A 64 1.50 1.44 -9.23
N ALA A 65 1.48 0.57 -8.21
CA ALA A 65 2.66 0.24 -7.43
C ALA A 65 3.75 -0.38 -8.31
N GLN A 66 3.38 -1.31 -9.20
CA GLN A 66 4.32 -1.97 -10.11
C GLN A 66 4.87 -1.00 -11.17
N PHE A 67 4.01 -0.14 -11.73
CA PHE A 67 4.42 0.88 -12.71
C PHE A 67 5.45 1.86 -12.14
N LEU A 68 5.22 2.35 -10.92
CA LEU A 68 6.12 3.28 -10.25
C LEU A 68 7.40 2.59 -9.77
N ALA A 69 7.29 1.39 -9.18
CA ALA A 69 8.46 0.66 -8.68
C ALA A 69 9.44 0.27 -9.79
N THR A 70 8.94 -0.15 -10.95
CA THR A 70 9.78 -0.42 -12.13
C THR A 70 10.50 0.81 -12.67
N ARG A 71 10.12 2.03 -12.23
CA ARG A 71 10.77 3.32 -12.57
C ARG A 71 11.66 3.87 -11.46
N GLY A 72 11.97 3.06 -10.46
CA GLY A 72 12.93 3.43 -9.40
C GLY A 72 12.31 4.09 -8.18
N TYR A 73 10.98 4.05 -8.01
CA TYR A 73 10.31 4.55 -6.81
C TYR A 73 10.09 3.45 -5.78
N ALA A 74 10.17 3.79 -4.51
CA ALA A 74 9.49 3.02 -3.47
C ALA A 74 8.02 3.46 -3.44
N VAL A 75 7.09 2.52 -3.31
CA VAL A 75 5.65 2.80 -3.28
C VAL A 75 5.06 2.30 -1.98
N LEU A 76 4.50 3.22 -1.20
CA LEU A 76 3.81 2.93 0.06
C LEU A 76 2.30 2.95 -0.15
N GLN A 77 1.65 1.86 0.22
CA GLN A 77 0.20 1.68 0.18
C GLN A 77 -0.32 1.47 1.61
N PRO A 78 -0.71 2.55 2.32
CA PRO A 78 -1.25 2.43 3.66
C PRO A 78 -2.72 2.00 3.63
N ASN A 79 -3.06 0.99 4.43
CA ASN A 79 -4.44 0.68 4.77
C ASN A 79 -4.82 1.53 5.98
N PHE A 80 -5.16 2.79 5.72
CA PHE A 80 -5.52 3.79 6.72
C PHE A 80 -6.72 3.35 7.59
N ARG A 81 -6.88 3.97 8.77
CA ARG A 81 -8.07 3.74 9.62
C ARG A 81 -9.35 3.89 8.80
N GLY A 82 -10.27 2.94 8.89
CA GLY A 82 -11.42 2.86 7.97
C GLY A 82 -11.29 1.80 6.89
N SER A 83 -10.08 1.35 6.55
CA SER A 83 -9.87 0.22 5.63
C SER A 83 -10.47 -1.07 6.20
N THR A 84 -11.00 -1.91 5.32
CA THR A 84 -11.69 -3.13 5.72
C THR A 84 -10.76 -4.27 6.09
N GLY A 85 -11.26 -5.26 6.83
CA GLY A 85 -10.54 -6.52 7.07
C GLY A 85 -9.45 -6.46 8.14
N TYR A 86 -9.44 -5.40 8.96
CA TYR A 86 -8.61 -5.23 10.16
C TYR A 86 -9.43 -5.18 11.46
N GLY A 87 -10.71 -5.58 11.38
CA GLY A 87 -11.65 -5.61 12.48
C GLY A 87 -12.51 -4.35 12.60
N THR A 88 -13.68 -4.49 13.23
CA THR A 88 -14.70 -3.44 13.30
C THR A 88 -14.18 -2.16 13.96
N ALA A 89 -13.33 -2.26 14.99
CA ALA A 89 -12.77 -1.08 15.65
C ALA A 89 -11.89 -0.26 14.69
N PHE A 90 -11.10 -0.92 13.85
CA PHE A 90 -10.25 -0.26 12.86
C PHE A 90 -11.07 0.44 11.77
N GLU A 91 -12.12 -0.23 11.28
CA GLU A 91 -13.05 0.33 10.30
C GLU A 91 -13.84 1.53 10.85
N GLN A 92 -14.32 1.45 12.09
CA GLN A 92 -15.05 2.56 12.72
C GLN A 92 -14.14 3.74 13.07
N ALA A 93 -12.83 3.53 13.26
CA ALA A 93 -11.89 4.60 13.57
C ALA A 93 -11.73 5.63 12.43
N GLY A 94 -12.11 5.30 11.19
CA GLY A 94 -12.15 6.25 10.07
C GLY A 94 -13.42 7.10 9.99
N LYS A 95 -14.47 6.74 10.73
CA LYS A 95 -15.77 7.41 10.64
C LYS A 95 -15.66 8.88 11.07
N PHE A 96 -16.12 9.79 10.20
CA PHE A 96 -16.01 11.24 10.40
C PHE A 96 -14.58 11.77 10.51
N GLN A 97 -13.57 11.01 10.07
CA GLN A 97 -12.16 11.41 10.11
C GLN A 97 -11.57 11.75 8.73
N TRP A 98 -12.41 11.87 7.69
CA TRP A 98 -11.97 12.33 6.36
C TRP A 98 -11.37 13.73 6.43
N GLY A 99 -10.14 13.87 5.92
CA GLY A 99 -9.38 15.12 6.03
C GLY A 99 -8.89 15.43 7.44
N LEU A 100 -9.07 14.53 8.42
CA LEU A 100 -8.63 14.70 9.81
C LEU A 100 -7.56 13.66 10.20
N LYS A 101 -7.96 12.53 10.80
CA LYS A 101 -7.03 11.48 11.25
C LYS A 101 -6.85 10.35 10.24
N MET A 102 -7.63 10.36 9.17
CA MET A 102 -7.62 9.27 8.20
C MET A 102 -6.38 9.29 7.30
N GLN A 103 -5.74 10.45 7.16
CA GLN A 103 -4.51 10.64 6.38
C GLN A 103 -3.22 10.46 7.21
N ASP A 104 -3.34 10.00 8.46
CA ASP A 104 -2.22 9.85 9.40
C ASP A 104 -1.30 8.66 9.10
#